data_AF-T1EL91-F1
#
_entry.id   AF-T1EL91-F1
#
_cell.length_a   1.000
_cell.length_b   1.000
_cell.length_c   1.000
_cell.angle_alpha   90.00
_cell.angle_beta   90.00
_cell.angle_gamma   90.00
#
_symmetry.space_group_name_H-M   'P 1'
#
loop_
_entity.id
_entity.type
_entity.pdbx_description
1 polymer ?
#
loop_
_entity_poly.entity_id
_entity_poly.type
_entity_poly.pdbx_seq_one_letter_code
_entity_poly.pdbx_strand_id
1 'polypeptide(L)' 'AKRVLKSMETRKYNFTDQWFVTESCAVCLEEYIPGQEVRILPCRHEFHKSCVDGWLINRRTCPLCLSNIL' A
#
# COMPACT_ATOMS: atom_id res chain seq x y z
N ALA A 1 -5.78 8.15 -13.56
CA ALA A 1 -4.95 7.23 -12.76
C ALA A 1 -3.84 7.96 -11.99
N LYS A 2 -2.82 8.52 -12.66
CA LYS A 2 -1.67 9.19 -11.98
C LYS A 2 -2.03 10.29 -10.97
N ARG A 3 -3.12 11.04 -11.21
CA ARG A 3 -3.58 12.12 -10.32
C ARG A 3 -4.09 11.63 -8.97
N VAL A 4 -4.75 10.46 -8.94
CA VAL A 4 -5.32 9.86 -7.72
C VAL A 4 -4.23 9.18 -6.88
N LEU A 5 -3.24 8.56 -7.53
CA LEU A 5 -2.08 7.98 -6.84
C LEU A 5 -1.22 9.01 -6.09
N LYS A 6 -1.24 10.27 -6.53
CA LYS A 6 -0.52 11.36 -5.87
C LYS A 6 -1.20 11.87 -4.60
N SER A 7 -2.50 11.64 -4.43
CA SER A 7 -3.27 12.11 -3.27
C SER A 7 -3.50 11.04 -2.20
N MET A 8 -3.18 9.77 -2.49
CA MET A 8 -3.32 8.69 -1.51
C MET A 8 -2.24 8.77 -0.43
N GLU A 9 -2.65 8.48 0.80
CA GLU A 9 -1.79 8.49 1.96
C GLU A 9 -0.58 7.55 1.78
N THR A 10 0.59 8.05 2.16
CA THR A 10 1.84 7.29 2.14
C THR A 10 2.62 7.61 3.39
N ARG A 11 3.06 6.56 4.07
CA ARG A 11 3.90 6.66 5.25
C ARG A 11 5.20 5.90 5.06
N LYS A 12 6.21 6.28 5.83
CA LYS A 12 7.39 5.44 5.99
C LYS A 12 7.08 4.37 7.02
N TYR A 13 7.40 3.12 6.70
CA TYR A 13 7.26 2.03 7.66
C TYR A 13 8.20 2.23 8.84
N ASN A 14 7.70 2.00 10.05
CA ASN A 14 8.48 2.00 11.28
C ASN A 14 8.18 0.72 12.08
N PHE A 15 9.23 0.00 12.45
CA PHE A 15 9.14 -1.25 13.22
C PHE A 15 8.59 -1.05 14.64
N THR A 16 8.62 0.17 15.19
CA THR A 16 8.14 0.45 16.55
C THR A 16 6.61 0.42 16.70
N ASP A 17 5.84 0.32 15.61
CA ASP A 17 4.36 0.30 15.62
C ASP A 17 3.77 -1.10 15.95
N GLN A 18 4.48 -1.89 16.75
CA GLN A 18 4.44 -3.37 16.78
C GLN A 18 3.23 -4.02 17.48
N TRP A 19 2.02 -3.46 17.36
CA TRP A 19 0.85 -4.07 18.02
C TRP A 19 -0.35 -4.41 17.12
N PHE A 20 -0.47 -3.85 15.91
CA PHE A 20 -1.63 -4.15 15.02
C PHE A 20 -1.37 -4.01 13.49
N VAL A 21 -0.12 -3.89 13.05
CA VAL A 21 0.21 -3.53 11.65
C VAL A 21 0.56 -4.77 10.82
N THR A 22 0.15 -4.79 9.55
CA THR A 22 0.56 -5.83 8.59
C THR A 22 2.06 -5.74 8.33
N GLU A 23 2.81 -6.81 8.56
CA GLU A 23 4.29 -6.79 8.48
C GLU A 23 4.85 -7.12 7.09
N SER A 24 4.00 -7.48 6.13
CA SER A 24 4.43 -7.85 4.77
C SER A 24 3.51 -7.30 3.69
N CYS A 25 4.08 -7.07 2.52
CA CYS A 25 3.38 -6.60 1.35
C CYS A 25 2.73 -7.77 0.60
N ALA A 26 1.40 -7.79 0.51
CA ALA A 26 0.68 -8.87 -0.17
C ALA A 26 0.85 -8.90 -1.72
N VAL A 27 1.59 -7.96 -2.31
CA VAL A 27 1.90 -7.94 -3.74
C VAL A 27 3.23 -8.62 -4.06
N CYS A 28 4.30 -8.30 -3.34
CA CYS A 28 5.62 -8.93 -3.53
C CYS A 28 5.91 -10.07 -2.54
N LEU A 29 5.09 -10.22 -1.50
CA LEU A 29 5.23 -11.19 -0.40
C LEU A 29 6.50 -10.99 0.44
N GLU A 30 7.10 -9.80 0.39
CA GLU A 30 8.26 -9.42 1.21
C GLU A 30 7.83 -8.64 2.45
N GLU A 31 8.61 -8.78 3.53
CA GLU A 31 8.45 -8.01 4.77
C GLU A 31 8.75 -6.51 4.54
N TYR A 32 8.10 -5.67 5.34
CA TYR A 32 8.42 -4.25 5.34
C TYR A 32 9.71 -3.97 6.10
N ILE A 33 10.57 -3.17 5.49
CA ILE A 33 11.83 -2.70 6.07
C ILE A 33 11.64 -1.25 6.54
N PRO A 34 12.13 -0.87 7.74
CA PRO A 34 12.05 0.50 8.24
C PRO A 34 12.52 1.53 7.21
N GLY A 35 11.73 2.59 7.05
CA GLY A 35 12.00 3.66 6.08
C GLY A 35 11.46 3.42 4.67
N GLN A 36 10.99 2.21 4.33
CA GLN A 36 10.31 1.96 3.06
C GLN A 36 8.98 2.73 2.98
N GLU A 37 8.63 3.15 1.76
CA GLU A 37 7.37 3.83 1.52
C GLU A 37 6.22 2.83 1.38
N VAL A 38 5.24 2.95 2.27
CA VAL A 38 4.02 2.16 2.30
C VAL A 38 2.85 3.05 1.91
N ARG A 39 2.08 2.59 0.93
CA ARG A 39 0.86 3.22 0.45
C ARG A 39 -0.33 2.64 1.20
N ILE A 40 -1.18 3.51 1.73
CA ILE A 40 -2.43 3.13 2.38
C ILE A 40 -3.57 3.43 1.40
N LEU A 41 -4.35 2.40 1.05
CA LEU A 41 -5.53 2.58 0.19
C LEU A 41 -6.73 3.08 1.02
N PRO A 42 -7.80 3.62 0.38
CA PRO A 42 -9.00 4.05 1.10
C PRO A 42 -9.65 2.94 1.94
N CYS A 43 -9.52 1.68 1.50
CA CYS A 43 -9.94 0.49 2.24
C CYS A 43 -9.01 0.08 3.39
N ARG A 44 -8.02 0.92 3.73
CA ARG A 44 -7.00 0.75 4.79
C ARG A 44 -5.98 -0.36 4.60
N HIS A 45 -6.00 -1.08 3.49
CA HIS A 45 -4.92 -2.01 3.16
C HIS A 45 -3.63 -1.31 2.77
N GLU A 46 -2.52 -1.90 3.21
CA GLU A 46 -1.16 -1.38 3.09
C GLU A 46 -0.35 -2.21 2.09
N PHE A 47 0.49 -1.54 1.29
CA PHE A 47 1.37 -2.16 0.30
C PHE A 47 2.61 -1.30 0.11
N HIS A 48 3.73 -1.86 -0.36
CA HIS A 48 4.81 -1.00 -0.85
C HIS A 48 4.27 -0.08 -1.94
N LYS A 49 4.65 1.20 -1.87
CA LYS A 49 4.24 2.21 -2.83
C LYS A 49 4.56 1.79 -4.26
N SER A 50 5.77 1.27 -4.51
CA SER A 50 6.21 0.79 -5.83
C SER A 50 5.37 -0.39 -6.33
N CYS A 51 5.05 -1.34 -5.45
CA CYS A 51 4.29 -2.54 -5.80
C CYS A 51 2.85 -2.20 -6.17
N VAL A 52 2.16 -1.40 -5.35
CA VAL A 52 0.74 -1.12 -5.58
C VAL A 52 0.52 -0.02 -6.61
N ASP A 53 1.39 0.99 -6.72
CA ASP A 53 1.24 2.03 -7.74
C ASP A 53 1.23 1.40 -9.16
N GLY A 54 2.08 0.38 -9.41
CA GLY A 54 2.10 -0.37 -10.67
C GLY A 54 0.81 -1.15 -10.93
N TRP A 55 0.24 -1.79 -9.91
CA TRP A 55 -1.06 -2.45 -10.00
C TRP A 55 -2.18 -1.45 -10.32
N LEU A 56 -2.21 -0.32 -9.61
CA LEU A 56 -3.30 0.66 -9.67
C LEU A 56 -3.34 1.49 -10.97
N ILE A 57 -2.22 1.55 -11.69
CA ILE A 57 -2.19 2.10 -13.05
C ILE A 57 -3.07 1.26 -13.99
N ASN A 58 -3.06 -0.07 -13.83
CA ASN A 58 -3.78 -1.01 -14.69
C ASN A 58 -5.17 -1.38 -14.13
N ARG A 59 -5.28 -1.52 -12.81
CA ARG A 59 -6.49 -2.00 -12.11
C ARG A 59 -6.81 -1.06 -10.95
N ARG A 60 -7.94 -0.36 -10.98
CA ARG A 60 -8.32 0.62 -9.94
C ARG A 60 -8.89 -0.01 -8.67
N THR A 61 -8.45 -1.21 -8.33
CA THR A 61 -9.00 -2.02 -7.24
C THR A 61 -7.91 -2.47 -6.29
N CYS A 62 -8.25 -2.57 -5.01
CA CYS A 62 -7.36 -3.15 -4.00
C CYS A 62 -7.02 -4.62 -4.33
N PRO A 63 -5.74 -5.03 -4.28
CA PRO A 63 -5.34 -6.44 -4.47
C PRO A 63 -5.94 -7.42 -3.46
N LEU A 64 -6.26 -6.96 -2.24
CA LEU A 64 -6.74 -7.82 -1.14
C LEU A 64 -8.26 -7.96 -1.10
N CYS A 65 -8.99 -6.86 -1.24
CA CYS A 65 -10.45 -6.86 -1.05
C CYS A 65 -11.25 -6.44 -2.29
N LEU A 66 -10.59 -6.21 -3.43
CA LEU A 66 -11.21 -5.78 -4.70
C LEU A 66 -12.01 -4.47 -4.64
N SER A 67 -11.99 -3.76 -3.51
CA SER A 67 -12.64 -2.45 -3.36
C SER A 67 -12.05 -1.46 -4.37
N ASN A 68 -12.93 -0.69 -5.01
CA ASN A 68 -12.53 0.39 -5.91
C ASN A 68 -11.86 1.50 -5.10
N ILE A 69 -10.79 2.07 -5.65
CA ILE A 69 -10.02 3.15 -5.03
C ILE A 69 -10.50 4.55 -5.47
N LEU A 70 -11.50 4.62 -6.36
CA LEU A 70 -12.16 5.84 -6.83
C LEU A 70 -13.44 6.13 -6.06
#